data_AF-A0A4S4HE42-F1
#
_entry.id   AF-A0A4S4HE42-F1
#
_cell.length_a   1.000
_cell.length_b   1.000
_cell.length_c   1.000
_cell.angle_alpha   90.00
_cell.angle_beta   90.00
_cell.angle_gamma   90.00
#
_symmetry.space_group_name_H-M   'P 1'
#
loop_
_entity.id
_entity.type
_entity.pdbx_description
1 polymer ?
#
loop_
_entity_poly.entity_id
_entity_poly.type
_entity_poly.pdbx_seq_one_letter_code
_entity_poly.pdbx_strand_id
1 'polypeptide(L)'
;MGTITTTDIVYATLTKNGRQIASYRISGLTSMPDIISYIRRISALAPGILKLQLRNRSQGWSHTQAISITPSSTPIQLALF
;
A
#
# COMPACT_ATOMS: atom_id res chain seq x y z
N MET A 1 -0.37 -15.85 9.75
CA MET A 1 -0.25 -15.12 8.46
C MET A 1 -0.43 -16.15 7.36
N GLY A 2 -1.29 -15.88 6.37
CA GLY A 2 -1.43 -16.78 5.21
C GLY A 2 -0.27 -16.61 4.24
N THR A 3 0.06 -17.67 3.52
CA THR A 3 1.06 -17.61 2.43
C THR A 3 0.56 -16.67 1.34
N ILE A 4 1.47 -16.05 0.60
CA ILE A 4 1.15 -15.27 -0.60
C ILE A 4 1.79 -16.00 -1.76
N THR A 5 0.98 -16.42 -2.73
CA THR A 5 1.49 -17.04 -3.96
C THR A 5 1.33 -16.07 -5.13
N THR A 6 2.19 -16.20 -6.14
CA THR A 6 2.20 -15.33 -7.32
C THR A 6 0.87 -15.35 -8.08
N THR A 7 0.14 -16.47 -8.01
CA THR A 7 -1.18 -16.66 -8.63
C THR A 7 -2.33 -16.06 -7.82
N ASP A 8 -2.07 -15.56 -6.61
CA ASP A 8 -3.13 -15.03 -5.76
C ASP A 8 -3.68 -13.70 -6.28
N ILE A 9 -4.99 -13.53 -6.11
CA ILE A 9 -5.69 -12.28 -6.38
C ILE A 9 -5.91 -11.58 -5.03
N VAL A 10 -5.18 -10.49 -4.81
CA VAL A 10 -5.26 -9.67 -3.60
C VAL A 10 -5.96 -8.35 -3.92
N TYR A 11 -7.04 -8.07 -3.20
CA TYR A 11 -7.72 -6.79 -3.23
C TYR A 11 -7.14 -5.89 -2.15
N ALA A 12 -6.73 -4.69 -2.53
CA ALA A 12 -6.17 -3.69 -1.63
C ALA A 12 -7.05 -2.44 -1.62
N THR A 13 -7.67 -2.14 -0.48
CA THR A 13 -8.49 -0.95 -0.28
C THR A 13 -7.75 0.03 0.62
N LEU A 14 -7.59 1.26 0.15
CA LEU A 14 -7.02 2.36 0.91
C LEU A 14 -8.13 3.28 1.41
N THR A 15 -8.09 3.57 2.70
CA THR A 15 -9.04 4.46 3.37
C THR A 15 -8.28 5.55 4.13
N LYS A 16 -8.62 6.81 3.90
CA LYS A 16 -8.11 7.97 4.63
C LYS A 16 -9.25 8.62 5.39
N ASN A 17 -9.11 8.81 6.70
CA ASN A 17 -10.13 9.45 7.56
C ASN A 17 -11.55 8.85 7.36
N GLY A 18 -11.65 7.53 7.26
CA GLY A 18 -12.93 6.84 7.04
C GLY A 18 -13.46 6.86 5.60
N ARG A 19 -12.86 7.65 4.70
CA ARG A 19 -13.22 7.70 3.27
C ARG A 19 -12.30 6.81 2.46
N GLN A 20 -12.89 5.91 1.65
CA GLN A 20 -12.13 5.14 0.69
C GLN A 20 -11.55 6.07 -0.38
N ILE A 21 -10.22 6.06 -0.53
CA ILE A 21 -9.50 6.88 -1.50
C ILE A 21 -9.13 6.09 -2.75
N ALA A 22 -8.91 4.77 -2.62
CA ALA A 22 -8.57 3.92 -3.75
C ALA A 22 -8.88 2.45 -3.44
N SER A 23 -9.10 1.67 -4.49
CA SER A 23 -9.14 0.21 -4.44
C SER A 23 -8.35 -0.35 -5.61
N TYR A 24 -7.50 -1.32 -5.34
CA TYR A 24 -6.63 -1.96 -6.32
C TYR A 24 -6.86 -3.46 -6.31
N ARG A 25 -6.78 -4.05 -7.49
CA ARG A 25 -6.68 -5.49 -7.67
C ARG A 25 -5.24 -5.81 -8.05
N ILE A 26 -4.56 -6.61 -7.24
CA ILE A 26 -3.15 -6.93 -7.40
C ILE A 26 -3.02 -8.45 -7.59
N SER A 27 -2.18 -8.86 -8.52
CA SER A 27 -1.81 -10.24 -8.78
C SER A 27 -0.33 -10.29 -9.16
N GLY A 28 0.33 -11.43 -9.00
CA GLY A 28 1.75 -11.57 -9.37
C GLY A 28 2.74 -11.16 -8.28
N LEU A 29 2.29 -10.87 -7.06
CA LEU A 29 3.17 -10.53 -5.94
C LEU A 29 3.39 -11.73 -5.03
N THR A 30 4.63 -11.91 -4.59
CA THR A 30 5.06 -13.05 -3.78
C THR A 30 5.19 -12.72 -2.29
N SER A 31 5.16 -11.44 -1.92
CA SER A 31 5.37 -11.03 -0.54
C SER A 31 4.54 -9.82 -0.12
N MET A 32 4.27 -9.72 1.18
CA MET A 32 3.58 -8.58 1.79
C MET A 32 4.39 -7.27 1.67
N PRO A 33 5.72 -7.26 1.88
CA PRO A 33 6.55 -6.07 1.62
C PRO A 33 6.43 -5.54 0.20
N ASP A 34 6.32 -6.41 -0.81
CA ASP A 34 6.15 -5.98 -2.21
C ASP A 34 4.79 -5.32 -2.41
N ILE A 35 3.73 -5.88 -1.82
CA ILE A 35 2.38 -5.27 -1.84
C ILE A 35 2.42 -3.87 -1.21
N ILE A 36 3.03 -3.73 -0.04
CA ILE A 36 3.12 -2.44 0.65
C ILE A 36 3.94 -1.45 -0.17
N SER A 37 5.06 -1.86 -0.75
CA SER A 37 5.94 -1.00 -1.56
C SER A 37 5.25 -0.54 -2.84
N TYR A 38 4.56 -1.46 -3.52
CA TYR A 38 3.74 -1.15 -4.68
C TYR A 38 2.65 -0.13 -4.33
N ILE A 39 1.93 -0.35 -3.22
CA ILE A 39 0.88 0.54 -2.74
C ILE A 39 1.45 1.92 -2.39
N ARG A 40 2.59 1.99 -1.67
CA ARG A 40 3.26 3.26 -1.35
C ARG A 40 3.62 4.04 -2.61
N ARG A 41 4.12 3.38 -3.65
CA ARG A 41 4.48 4.02 -4.93
C ARG A 41 3.26 4.61 -5.64
N ILE A 42 2.16 3.86 -5.75
CA ILE A 42 0.95 4.34 -6.44
C ILE A 42 0.17 5.38 -5.63
N SER A 43 0.30 5.36 -4.30
CA SER A 43 -0.38 6.32 -3.40
C SER A 43 0.50 7.45 -2.90
N ALA A 44 1.67 7.67 -3.54
CA ALA A 44 2.57 8.78 -3.23
C ALA A 44 1.90 10.17 -3.30
N LEU A 45 0.85 10.31 -4.11
CA LEU A 45 0.05 11.53 -4.25
C LEU A 45 -0.90 11.79 -3.06
N ALA A 46 -1.07 10.83 -2.15
CA ALA A 46 -1.94 10.93 -0.98
C ALA A 46 -1.12 10.86 0.32
N PRO A 47 -0.34 11.90 0.67
CA PRO A 47 0.47 11.91 1.87
C PRO A 47 -0.38 11.83 3.14
N GLY A 48 0.20 11.24 4.19
CA GLY A 48 -0.41 11.07 5.51
C GLY A 48 -0.58 9.61 5.93
N ILE A 49 -1.38 9.38 6.97
CA ILE A 49 -1.68 8.05 7.50
C ILE A 49 -2.91 7.51 6.76
N LEU A 50 -2.77 6.30 6.22
CA LEU A 50 -3.81 5.59 5.50
C LEU A 50 -4.05 4.24 6.16
N LYS A 51 -5.31 3.80 6.14
CA LYS A 51 -5.67 2.43 6.49
C LYS A 51 -5.66 1.61 5.22
N LEU A 52 -4.79 0.60 5.18
CA LEU A 52 -4.71 -0.38 4.12
C LEU A 52 -5.43 -1.67 4.54
N GLN A 53 -6.45 -2.05 3.80
CA GLN A 53 -7.15 -3.32 3.94
C GLN A 53 -6.80 -4.21 2.75
N LEU A 54 -6.24 -5.39 3.04
CA LEU A 54 -5.88 -6.41 2.07
C LEU A 54 -6.81 -7.60 2.24
N ARG A 55 -7.32 -8.13 1.13
CA ARG A 55 -8.10 -9.35 1.09
C ARG A 55 -7.56 -10.26 -0.01
N ASN A 56 -6.93 -11.36 0.38
CA ASN A 56 -6.56 -12.40 -0.55
C ASN A 56 -7.79 -13.26 -0.83
N ARG A 57 -8.31 -13.18 -2.06
CA ARG A 57 -9.48 -13.95 -2.48
C ARG A 57 -9.14 -15.42 -2.70
N SER A 58 -7.91 -15.71 -3.11
CA SER A 58 -7.47 -17.06 -3.45
C SER A 58 -7.25 -17.91 -2.19
N GLN A 59 -6.58 -17.37 -1.17
CA GLN A 59 -6.30 -18.08 0.09
C GLN A 59 -7.22 -17.69 1.25
N GLY A 60 -8.21 -16.84 1.00
CA GLY A 60 -9.29 -16.55 1.96
C GLY A 60 -8.90 -15.71 3.18
N TRP A 61 -7.68 -15.19 3.26
CA TRP A 61 -7.25 -14.34 4.37
C TRP A 61 -7.52 -12.86 4.11
N SER A 62 -7.68 -12.10 5.20
CA SER A 62 -7.69 -10.64 5.17
C SER A 62 -6.71 -10.08 6.19
N HIS A 63 -6.15 -8.92 5.87
CA HIS A 63 -5.16 -8.24 6.70
C HIS A 63 -5.41 -6.74 6.65
N THR A 64 -5.36 -6.07 7.79
CA THR A 64 -5.53 -4.62 7.88
C THR A 64 -4.33 -4.04 8.61
N GLN A 65 -3.73 -3.01 8.03
CA GLN A 65 -2.61 -2.28 8.64
C GLN A 65 -2.70 -0.79 8.34
N ALA A 66 -2.16 0.02 9.24
CA ALA A 66 -1.94 1.43 8.97
C ALA A 66 -0.62 1.61 8.23
N ILE A 67 -0.61 2.39 7.17
CA ILE A 67 0.59 2.78 6.43
C ILE A 67 0.74 4.30 6.47
N SER A 68 1.97 4.78 6.67
CA SER A 68 2.31 6.19 6.52
C SER A 68 2.92 6.42 5.14
N ILE A 69 2.40 7.43 4.45
CA ILE A 69 2.94 7.92 3.19
C ILE A 69 3.53 9.30 3.46
N THR A 70 4.85 9.36 3.42
CA THR A 70 5.59 10.61 3.45
C THR A 70 5.73 11.12 2.02
N PRO A 71 5.41 12.40 1.75
CA PRO A 71 5.75 12.98 0.45
C PRO A 71 7.27 12.92 0.30
N SER A 72 7.76 12.42 -0.84
CA SER A 72 9.18 12.52 -1.17
C SER A 72 9.48 13.98 -1.51
N SER A 73 9.69 14.81 -0.49
CA SER A 73 10.33 16.09 -0.68
C SER A 73 11.78 15.80 -1.04
N THR A 74 12.18 16.04 -2.29
CA THR A 74 13.59 16.14 -2.64
C THR A 74 14.20 17.21 -1.76
N PRO A 75 15.14 16.89 -0.86
CA PRO A 75 15.76 17.90 -0.02
C PRO A 75 16.54 18.85 -0.93
N ILE A 76 16.06 20.08 -1.07
CA ILE A 76 16.84 21.14 -1.71
C ILE A 76 17.89 21.54 -0.67
N GLN A 77 19.14 21.13 -0.91
CA GLN A 77 20.27 21.60 -0.13
C GLN A 77 20.48 23.08 -0.49
N LEU A 78 20.10 23.97 0.42
CA LEU A 78 20.49 25.37 0.37
C LEU A 78 21.97 25.42 0.78
N ALA A 79 22.87 25.32 -0.20
CA ALA A 79 24.26 25.67 0.02
C ALA A 79 24.34 27.18 0.28
N LEU A 80 24.71 27.57 1.50
CA LEU A 80 25.13 28.92 1.81
C LEU A 80 26.60 29.05 1.37
N PHE A 81 26.77 29.65 0.18
CA PHE A 81 27.98 30.23 -0.43
C PHE A 81 29.21 29.31 -0.56
#